data_AF-A0A259F0M1-F1
#
_entry.id   AF-A0A259F0M1-F1
#
_cell.length_a   1.000
_cell.length_b   1.000
_cell.length_c   1.000
_cell.angle_alpha   90.00
_cell.angle_beta   90.00
_cell.angle_gamma   90.00
#
_symmetry.space_group_name_H-M   'P 1'
#
loop_
_entity.id
_entity.type
_entity.pdbx_description
1 polymer ?
#
loop_
_entity_poly.entity_id
_entity_poly.type
_entity_poly.pdbx_seq_one_letter_code
_entity_poly.pdbx_strand_id
1 'polypeptide(L)'
;MLSSPGIGSGLDVNSIVSQLMAAESRPLAALNRKEATYQIKLSAYGNLKGALASFQSAARNLNDSAKFQKINATSADTTLFSATAEKTAALGSYSVEVKQLAASQKLASKGFTNTTDAVGTGM
;
A
#
# COMPACT_ATOMS: atom_id res chain seq x y z
N MET A 1 1.03 -68.70 51.92
CA MET A 1 0.89 -68.50 50.46
C MET A 1 -0.18 -67.46 50.21
N LEU A 2 0.15 -66.51 49.33
CA LEU A 2 -0.72 -65.62 48.55
C LEU A 2 -1.97 -65.04 49.24
N SER A 3 -1.77 -63.94 49.97
CA SER A 3 -2.88 -63.03 50.30
C SER A 3 -3.12 -62.13 49.09
N SER A 4 -4.23 -62.37 48.41
CA SER A 4 -4.72 -61.64 47.23
C SER A 4 -4.71 -60.11 47.46
N PRO A 5 -3.83 -59.35 46.81
CA PRO A 5 -3.90 -57.89 46.78
C PRO A 5 -4.88 -57.49 45.67
N GLY A 6 -6.18 -57.64 45.94
CA GLY A 6 -7.20 -57.43 44.92
C GLY A 6 -8.38 -56.54 45.30
N ILE A 7 -8.76 -56.45 46.58
CA ILE A 7 -10.09 -55.88 46.93
C ILE A 7 -10.06 -54.89 48.12
N GLY A 8 -8.89 -54.53 48.66
CA GLY A 8 -8.81 -53.62 49.83
C GLY A 8 -7.62 -52.65 49.90
N SER A 9 -6.77 -52.60 48.89
CA SER A 9 -5.65 -51.67 48.82
C SER A 9 -6.15 -50.35 48.25
N GLY A 10 -6.01 -49.23 48.98
CA GLY A 10 -6.24 -47.87 48.49
C GLY A 10 -5.30 -47.44 47.37
N LEU A 11 -5.15 -48.29 46.35
CA LEU A 11 -4.46 -48.02 45.10
C LEU A 11 -5.49 -47.35 44.19
N ASP A 12 -5.47 -46.03 44.19
CA ASP A 12 -6.26 -45.24 43.26
C ASP A 12 -5.66 -45.38 41.86
N VAL A 13 -6.11 -46.42 41.14
CA VAL A 13 -5.69 -46.73 39.77
C VAL A 13 -5.98 -45.55 38.84
N ASN A 14 -7.07 -44.81 39.08
CA ASN A 14 -7.38 -43.61 38.31
C ASN A 14 -6.33 -42.52 38.54
N SER A 15 -5.87 -42.33 39.79
CA SER A 15 -4.77 -41.40 40.11
C SER A 15 -3.45 -41.84 39.47
N ILE A 16 -3.11 -43.14 39.48
CA ILE A 16 -1.88 -43.64 38.83
C ILE A 16 -1.94 -43.46 37.31
N VAL A 17 -3.07 -43.76 36.67
CA VAL A 17 -3.27 -43.56 35.23
C VAL A 17 -3.21 -42.07 34.89
N SER A 18 -3.84 -41.21 35.70
CA SER A 18 -3.78 -39.76 35.52
C SER A 18 -2.36 -39.22 35.64
N GLN A 19 -1.60 -39.69 36.64
CA GLN A 19 -0.19 -39.30 36.84
C GLN A 19 0.71 -39.79 35.69
N LEU A 20 0.48 -40.99 35.17
CA LEU A 20 1.23 -41.54 34.04
C LEU A 20 0.90 -40.78 32.75
N MET A 21 -0.37 -40.51 32.46
CA MET A 21 -0.78 -39.68 31.33
C MET A 21 -0.25 -38.25 31.44
N ALA A 22 -0.23 -37.67 32.64
CA ALA A 22 0.34 -36.35 32.88
C ALA A 22 1.86 -36.34 32.62
N ALA A 23 2.58 -37.42 32.96
CA ALA A 23 3.99 -37.57 32.66
C ALA A 23 4.24 -37.74 31.14
N GLU A 24 3.46 -38.58 30.46
CA GLU A 24 3.55 -38.80 29.02
C GLU A 24 3.12 -37.58 28.19
N SER A 25 2.31 -36.68 28.73
CA SER A 25 1.89 -35.44 28.06
C SER A 25 2.92 -34.30 28.15
N ARG A 26 3.94 -34.41 29.02
CA ARG A 26 4.98 -33.37 29.20
C ARG A 26 5.78 -33.06 27.93
N PRO A 27 6.22 -34.04 27.12
CA PRO A 27 6.95 -33.79 25.88
C PRO A 27 6.10 -33.00 24.87
N LEU A 28 4.80 -33.30 24.78
CA LEU A 28 3.87 -32.58 23.91
C LEU A 28 3.73 -31.11 24.35
N ALA A 29 3.55 -30.86 25.65
CA ALA A 29 3.50 -29.51 26.19
C ALA A 29 4.82 -28.74 25.96
N ALA A 30 5.97 -29.43 26.05
CA ALA A 30 7.28 -28.84 25.75
C ALA A 30 7.42 -28.49 24.26
N LEU A 31 6.90 -29.32 23.34
CA LEU A 31 6.91 -29.05 21.92
C LEU A 31 6.00 -27.87 21.56
N ASN A 32 4.79 -27.81 22.11
CA ASN A 32 3.87 -26.68 21.91
C ASN A 32 4.47 -25.35 22.39
N ARG A 33 5.21 -25.35 23.51
CA ARG A 33 5.93 -24.16 23.98
C ARG A 33 7.04 -23.73 23.02
N LYS A 34 7.78 -24.69 22.45
CA LYS A 34 8.80 -24.39 21.43
C LYS A 34 8.16 -23.80 20.17
N GLU A 35 7.07 -24.40 19.70
CA GLU A 35 6.31 -23.91 18.54
C GLU A 35 5.83 -22.47 18.78
N ALA A 36 5.17 -22.19 19.90
CA ALA A 36 4.73 -20.85 20.25
C ALA A 36 5.90 -19.86 20.28
N THR A 37 7.06 -20.26 20.82
CA THR A 37 8.27 -19.42 20.83
C THR A 37 8.77 -19.13 19.41
N TYR A 38 8.77 -20.12 18.52
CA TYR A 38 9.17 -19.92 17.13
C TYR A 38 8.19 -19.05 16.35
N GLN A 39 6.88 -19.20 16.57
CA GLN A 39 5.87 -18.33 15.97
C GLN A 39 6.04 -16.87 16.42
N ILE A 40 6.26 -16.63 17.71
CA ILE A 40 6.54 -15.28 18.24
C ILE A 40 7.79 -14.68 17.58
N LYS A 41 8.87 -15.46 17.48
CA LYS A 41 10.10 -15.02 16.81
C LYS A 41 9.84 -14.70 15.34
N LEU A 42 9.09 -15.53 14.62
CA LEU A 42 8.75 -15.31 13.21
C LEU A 42 7.95 -14.01 13.03
N SER A 43 6.93 -13.78 13.87
CA SER A 43 6.17 -12.53 13.85
C SER A 43 7.04 -11.32 14.16
N ALA A 44 7.94 -11.43 15.14
CA ALA A 44 8.88 -10.36 15.48
C ALA A 44 9.83 -10.02 14.31
N TYR A 45 10.37 -11.04 13.62
CA TYR A 45 11.17 -10.84 12.41
C TYR A 45 10.35 -10.24 11.26
N GLY A 46 9.09 -10.67 11.09
CA GLY A 46 8.17 -10.10 10.11
C GLY A 46 7.93 -8.61 10.35
N ASN A 47 7.66 -8.23 11.60
CA ASN A 47 7.46 -6.84 12.00
C ASN A 47 8.74 -6.01 11.80
N LEU A 48 9.91 -6.53 12.21
CA LEU A 48 11.19 -5.85 12.00
C LEU A 48 11.49 -5.65 10.51
N LYS A 49 11.27 -6.67 9.68
CA LYS A 49 11.43 -6.59 8.22
C LYS A 49 10.51 -5.52 7.63
N GLY A 50 9.25 -5.49 8.06
CA GLY A 50 8.30 -4.46 7.64
C GLY A 50 8.78 -3.05 8.00
N ALA A 51 9.17 -2.84 9.25
CA ALA A 51 9.69 -1.56 9.72
C ALA A 51 10.96 -1.13 8.95
N LEU A 52 11.88 -2.06 8.68
CA LEU A 52 13.10 -1.78 7.92
C LEU A 52 12.80 -1.47 6.45
N ALA A 53 11.83 -2.14 5.83
CA ALA A 53 11.41 -1.85 4.46
C ALA A 53 10.76 -0.46 4.35
N SER A 54 9.93 -0.07 5.32
CA SER A 54 9.37 1.28 5.40
C SER A 54 10.47 2.33 5.58
N PHE A 55 11.43 2.09 6.48
CA PHE A 55 12.57 2.98 6.68
C PHE A 55 13.42 3.11 5.42
N GLN A 56 13.74 1.99 4.75
CA GLN A 56 14.48 2.00 3.49
C GLN A 56 13.75 2.82 2.41
N SER A 57 12.43 2.69 2.33
CA SER A 57 11.60 3.46 1.39
C SER A 57 11.66 4.96 1.70
N ALA A 58 11.55 5.34 2.98
CA ALA A 58 11.68 6.72 3.41
C ALA A 58 13.08 7.30 3.10
N ALA A 59 14.14 6.56 3.39
CA ALA A 59 15.51 6.96 3.11
C ALA A 59 15.77 7.12 1.59
N ARG A 60 15.26 6.20 0.76
CA ARG A 60 15.33 6.33 -0.71
C ARG A 60 14.59 7.56 -1.21
N ASN A 61 13.41 7.82 -0.66
CA ASN A 61 12.62 9.01 -0.99
C ASN A 61 13.34 10.31 -0.62
N LEU A 62 14.11 10.31 0.48
CA LEU A 62 14.91 11.46 0.90
C LEU A 62 16.19 11.61 0.07
N ASN A 63 16.75 10.52 -0.44
CA ASN A 63 17.94 10.56 -1.29
C ASN A 63 17.63 11.03 -2.73
N ASP A 64 16.36 11.14 -3.09
CA ASP A 64 15.95 11.67 -4.39
C ASP A 64 16.15 13.19 -4.45
N SER A 65 17.33 13.61 -4.92
CA SER A 65 17.71 15.01 -5.10
C SER A 65 16.74 15.78 -6.01
N ALA A 66 16.03 15.10 -6.92
CA ALA A 66 15.08 15.74 -7.82
C ALA A 66 13.79 16.19 -7.11
N LYS A 67 13.51 15.71 -5.88
CA LYS A 67 12.40 16.21 -5.06
C LYS A 67 12.70 17.56 -4.43
N PHE A 68 13.97 17.91 -4.24
CA PHE A 68 14.39 19.19 -3.67
C PHE A 68 14.60 20.28 -4.73
N GLN A 69 14.75 19.90 -5.99
CA GLN A 69 14.87 20.82 -7.13
C GLN A 69 13.50 21.18 -7.72
N LYS A 70 12.43 21.15 -6.91
CA LYS A 70 11.08 21.44 -7.41
C LYS A 70 10.94 22.94 -7.63
N ILE A 71 10.82 23.33 -8.89
CA ILE A 71 10.54 24.72 -9.28
C ILE A 71 9.03 24.92 -9.27
N ASN A 72 8.57 26.03 -8.68
CA ASN A 72 7.15 26.35 -8.59
C ASN A 72 6.86 27.56 -9.48
N ALA A 73 5.80 27.49 -10.29
CA ALA A 73 5.30 28.63 -11.06
C ALA A 73 4.11 29.25 -10.33
N THR A 74 4.13 30.56 -10.13
CA THR A 74 3.03 31.33 -9.56
C THR A 74 2.53 32.34 -10.58
N SER A 75 1.25 32.27 -10.92
CA SER A 75 0.58 33.29 -11.76
C SER A 75 0.01 34.39 -10.87
N ALA A 76 0.14 35.65 -11.30
CA ALA A 76 -0.43 36.78 -10.58
C ALA A 76 -1.98 36.78 -10.64
N ASP A 77 -2.54 36.29 -11.73
CA ASP A 77 -3.98 36.12 -11.89
C ASP A 77 -4.28 34.74 -12.50
N THR A 78 -4.72 33.83 -11.63
CA THR A 78 -5.05 32.45 -12.01
C THR A 78 -6.36 32.34 -12.77
N THR A 79 -7.18 33.40 -12.85
CA THR A 79 -8.41 33.41 -13.64
C THR A 79 -8.12 33.63 -15.13
N LEU A 80 -7.03 34.33 -15.44
CA LEU A 80 -6.58 34.60 -16.81
C LEU A 80 -5.70 33.48 -17.35
N PHE A 81 -4.80 32.93 -16.52
CA PHE A 81 -3.84 31.91 -16.93
C PHE A 81 -3.23 31.17 -15.74
N SER A 82 -3.00 29.87 -15.91
CA SER A 82 -2.27 29.02 -14.98
C SER A 82 -0.95 28.53 -15.57
N ALA A 83 0.12 28.55 -14.77
CA ALA A 83 1.43 28.03 -15.16
C ALA A 83 1.84 26.83 -14.29
N THR A 84 2.55 25.89 -14.89
CA THR A 84 3.27 24.82 -14.19
C THR A 84 4.73 24.83 -14.61
N ALA A 85 5.66 24.77 -13.64
CA ALA A 85 7.08 24.69 -13.93
C ALA A 85 7.55 23.23 -13.98
N GLU A 86 8.35 22.91 -14.99
CA GLU A 86 9.12 21.68 -15.04
C GLU A 86 10.42 21.80 -14.24
N LYS A 87 11.07 20.67 -13.94
CA LYS A 87 12.33 20.63 -13.17
C LYS A 87 13.50 21.35 -13.87
N THR A 88 13.39 21.58 -15.17
CA THR A 88 14.39 22.25 -16.03
C THR A 88 14.06 23.71 -16.29
N ALA A 89 12.96 24.24 -15.73
CA ALA A 89 12.56 25.62 -15.94
C ALA A 89 13.61 26.60 -15.40
N ALA A 90 13.86 27.70 -16.11
CA ALA A 90 14.74 28.74 -15.61
C ALA A 90 14.05 29.52 -14.47
N LEU A 91 14.81 29.85 -13.43
CA LEU A 91 14.31 30.68 -12.33
C LEU A 91 14.24 32.15 -12.79
N GLY A 92 13.07 32.77 -12.64
CA GLY A 92 12.89 34.16 -13.03
C GLY A 92 11.42 34.61 -12.95
N SER A 93 11.23 35.92 -13.13
CA SER A 93 9.90 36.51 -13.30
C SER A 93 9.63 36.76 -14.78
N TYR A 94 8.44 36.40 -15.24
CA TYR A 94 8.04 36.53 -16.64
C TYR A 94 6.77 37.39 -16.73
N SER A 95 6.75 38.35 -17.65
CA SER A 95 5.53 39.12 -17.97
C SER A 95 4.80 38.44 -19.12
N VAL A 96 3.55 38.07 -18.90
CA VAL A 96 2.69 37.39 -19.87
C VAL A 96 1.47 38.26 -20.12
N GLU A 97 1.19 38.55 -21.39
CA GLU A 97 0.02 39.31 -21.85
C GLU A 97 -0.88 38.41 -22.69
N VAL A 98 -2.13 38.22 -22.28
CA VAL A 98 -3.12 37.41 -23.01
C VAL A 98 -3.87 38.32 -23.99
N LYS A 99 -3.57 38.21 -25.29
CA LYS A 99 -4.19 39.04 -26.33
C LYS A 99 -5.48 38.44 -26.90
N GLN A 100 -5.48 37.13 -27.15
CA GLN A 100 -6.63 36.44 -27.72
C GLN A 100 -6.60 34.95 -27.31
N LEU A 101 -7.77 34.39 -27.01
CA LEU A 101 -7.92 32.96 -26.75
C LEU A 101 -7.98 32.17 -28.05
N ALA A 102 -7.31 31.01 -28.06
CA ALA A 102 -7.44 30.06 -29.15
C ALA A 102 -8.88 29.53 -29.19
N ALA A 103 -9.49 29.56 -30.38
CA ALA A 103 -10.83 29.03 -30.62
C ALA A 103 -10.76 27.88 -31.64
N SER A 104 -11.55 26.83 -31.44
CA SER A 104 -11.68 25.77 -32.44
C SER A 104 -12.55 26.24 -33.60
N GLN A 105 -12.12 25.94 -34.83
CA GLN A 105 -12.90 26.19 -36.03
C GLN A 105 -14.13 25.28 -36.04
N LYS A 106 -15.32 25.87 -36.20
CA LYS A 106 -16.57 25.14 -36.45
C LYS A 106 -17.13 25.58 -37.79
N LEU A 107 -17.23 24.64 -38.73
CA LEU A 107 -17.99 24.82 -39.96
C LEU A 107 -19.33 24.11 -39.79
N ALA A 108 -20.41 24.88 -39.94
CA ALA A 108 -21.76 24.34 -40.07
C ALA A 108 -22.25 24.60 -41.50
N SER A 109 -22.74 23.56 -42.16
CA SER A 109 -23.42 23.72 -43.44
C SER A 109 -24.72 24.51 -43.23
N LYS A 110 -25.00 25.47 -44.12
CA LYS A 110 -26.32 26.13 -44.14
C LYS A 110 -27.36 25.09 -44.54
N GLY A 111 -28.56 25.16 -43.96
CA GLY A 111 -29.65 24.24 -44.30
C GLY A 111 -30.01 24.37 -45.78
N PHE A 112 -30.01 23.25 -46.50
CA PHE A 112 -30.41 23.18 -47.90
C PHE A 112 -31.92 22.89 -47.96
N THR A 113 -32.68 23.75 -48.64
CA THR A 113 -34.15 23.64 -48.70
C THR A 113 -34.58 22.74 -49.86
N ASN A 114 -33.77 22.66 -50.92
CA ASN A 114 -34.01 21.80 -52.09
C ASN A 114 -32.92 20.73 -52.21
N THR A 115 -33.27 19.59 -52.80
CA THR A 115 -32.33 18.47 -53.06
C THR A 115 -31.26 18.78 -54.11
N THR A 116 -31.38 19.90 -54.81
CA THR A 116 -30.44 20.37 -55.84
C THR A 116 -29.51 21.47 -55.36
N ASP A 117 -29.63 21.93 -54.11
CA ASP A 117 -28.79 23.03 -53.61
C ASP A 117 -27.34 22.54 -53.39
N ALA A 118 -26.36 23.35 -53.82
CA ALA A 118 -24.95 22.99 -53.79
C ALA A 118 -24.40 22.93 -52.35
N VAL A 119 -24.00 21.73 -51.92
CA VAL A 119 -23.43 21.45 -50.59
C VAL A 119 -21.93 21.78 -50.50
N GLY A 120 -21.61 23.08 -50.43
CA GLY A 120 -20.27 23.58 -50.11
C GLY A 120 -19.31 23.70 -51.29
N THR A 121 -18.44 24.71 -51.27
CA THR A 121 -17.43 25.00 -52.31
C THR A 121 -16.02 24.49 -51.98
N GLY A 122 -15.88 23.59 -50.99
CA GLY A 122 -14.61 22.92 -50.69
C GLY A 122 -13.45 23.86 -50.35
N MET A 123 -13.65 24.83 -49.45
CA MET A 123 -12.59 25.63 -48.82
C MET A 123 -12.83 25.71 -47.32
#